data_AF-A0A2G9LS42-F1
#
_entry.id   AF-A0A2G9LS42-F1
#
_cell.length_a   1.000
_cell.length_b   1.000
_cell.length_c   1.000
_cell.angle_alpha   90.00
_cell.angle_beta   90.00
_cell.angle_gamma   90.00
#
_symmetry.space_group_name_H-M   'P 1'
#
loop_
_entity.id
_entity.type
_entity.pdbx_description
1 polymer ?
#
loop_
_entity_poly.entity_id
_entity_poly.type
_entity_poly.pdbx_seq_one_letter_code
_entity_poly.pdbx_strand_id
1 'polypeptide(L)' 'MASMNISIRKEAYDFLTSLKGKDQSFSDVILSFRKEPDIMRFHGALKDKDWTTARNAMKDFRDELDAL' A
#
# COMPACT_ATOMS: atom_id res chain seq x y z
N MET A 1 3.25 6.59 -29.45
CA MET A 1 2.47 6.20 -28.24
C MET A 1 1.01 6.11 -28.65
N ALA A 2 0.33 5.00 -28.37
CA ALA A 2 -1.09 4.89 -28.68
C ALA A 2 -1.90 5.64 -27.59
N SER A 3 -2.74 6.58 -28.00
CA SER A 3 -3.67 7.26 -27.09
C SER A 3 -4.93 6.42 -26.92
N MET A 4 -5.35 6.17 -25.69
CA MET A 4 -6.61 5.50 -25.36
C MET A 4 -7.50 6.46 -24.58
N ASN A 5 -8.78 6.54 -24.97
CA ASN A 5 -9.79 7.28 -24.23
C ASN A 5 -10.55 6.33 -23.33
N ILE A 6 -10.69 6.67 -22.05
CA ILE A 6 -11.50 5.94 -21.08
C ILE A 6 -12.55 6.86 -20.48
N SER A 7 -13.74 6.33 -20.27
CA SER A 7 -14.81 7.02 -19.56
C SER A 7 -14.88 6.47 -18.14
N ILE A 8 -14.73 7.36 -17.14
CA ILE A 8 -14.83 7.01 -15.73
C ILE A 8 -15.90 7.87 -15.05
N ARG A 9 -16.43 7.38 -13.93
CA ARG A 9 -17.35 8.17 -13.11
C ARG A 9 -16.63 9.41 -12.58
N LYS A 10 -17.39 10.49 -12.42
CA LYS A 10 -16.87 11.76 -11.90
C LYS A 10 -16.18 11.59 -10.54
N GLU A 11 -16.76 10.78 -9.65
CA GLU A 11 -16.19 10.46 -8.34
C GLU A 11 -14.79 9.83 -8.44
N ALA A 12 -14.61 8.90 -9.40
CA ALA A 12 -13.32 8.27 -9.65
C ALA A 12 -12.31 9.25 -10.24
N TYR A 13 -12.76 10.15 -11.11
CA TYR A 13 -11.92 11.21 -11.67
C TYR A 13 -11.43 12.18 -10.58
N ASP A 14 -12.32 12.62 -9.71
CA ASP A 14 -12.00 13.55 -8.62
C ASP A 14 -11.03 12.89 -7.62
N PHE A 15 -11.25 11.61 -7.29
CA PHE A 15 -10.34 10.83 -6.46
C PHE A 15 -8.93 10.72 -7.08
N LEU A 16 -8.83 10.29 -8.33
CA LEU A 16 -7.54 10.17 -9.02
C LEU A 16 -6.83 11.53 -9.16
N THR A 17 -7.59 12.60 -9.35
CA THR A 17 -7.05 13.96 -9.45
C THR A 17 -6.51 14.45 -8.11
N SER A 18 -7.16 14.11 -6.99
CA SER A 18 -6.68 14.47 -5.64
C SER A 18 -5.36 13.80 -5.27
N LEU A 19 -5.07 12.64 -5.85
CA LEU A 19 -3.82 11.90 -5.64
C LEU A 19 -2.65 12.40 -6.50
N LYS A 20 -2.91 13.28 -7.47
CA LYS A 20 -1.91 13.80 -8.39
C LYS A 20 -0.99 14.82 -7.68
N GLY A 21 0.28 14.47 -7.49
CA GLY A 21 1.31 15.43 -7.07
C GLY A 21 1.56 16.52 -8.10
N LYS A 22 2.10 17.68 -7.69
CA LYS A 22 2.33 18.86 -8.58
C LYS A 22 3.11 18.52 -9.86
N ASP A 23 4.02 17.55 -9.78
CA ASP A 23 4.89 17.13 -10.89
C ASP A 23 4.50 15.80 -11.56
N GLN A 24 3.35 15.22 -11.21
CA GLN A 24 2.91 13.91 -11.74
C GLN A 24 1.87 14.07 -12.85
N SER A 25 1.94 13.24 -13.89
CA SER A 25 0.88 13.15 -14.90
C SER A 25 -0.27 12.26 -14.43
N PHE A 26 -1.46 12.44 -15.00
CA PHE A 26 -2.61 11.58 -14.69
C PHE A 26 -2.34 10.12 -15.06
N SER A 27 -1.57 9.88 -16.12
CA SER A 27 -1.12 8.55 -16.51
C SER A 27 -0.22 7.92 -15.44
N ASP A 28 0.65 8.70 -14.79
CA ASP A 28 1.51 8.21 -13.70
C ASP A 28 0.68 7.77 -12.49
N VAL A 29 -0.37 8.53 -12.16
CA VAL A 29 -1.32 8.16 -11.10
C VAL A 29 -1.98 6.84 -11.43
N ILE A 30 -2.51 6.65 -12.65
CA ILE A 30 -3.13 5.38 -13.07
C ILE A 30 -2.12 4.22 -12.99
N LEU A 31 -0.90 4.43 -13.47
CA LEU A 31 0.15 3.40 -13.45
C LEU A 31 0.62 3.06 -12.03
N SER A 32 0.50 3.98 -11.07
CA SER A 32 0.84 3.71 -9.66
C SER A 32 -0.05 2.62 -9.05
N PHE A 33 -1.32 2.53 -9.47
CA PHE A 33 -2.24 1.47 -9.04
C PHE A 33 -1.96 0.12 -9.68
N ARG A 34 -1.22 0.10 -10.81
CA ARG A 34 -0.82 -1.15 -11.48
C ARG A 34 0.34 -1.84 -10.77
N LYS A 35 1.07 -1.15 -9.90
CA LYS A 35 2.08 -1.80 -9.07
C LYS A 35 1.36 -2.71 -8.08
N GLU A 36 1.26 -3.99 -8.41
CA GLU A 36 1.13 -5.02 -7.38
C GLU A 36 2.18 -4.73 -6.31
N PRO A 37 1.82 -4.80 -5.01
CA PRO A 37 2.83 -4.70 -3.98
C PRO A 37 3.89 -5.74 -4.29
N ASP A 38 5.14 -5.32 -4.36
CA ASP A 38 6.28 -6.22 -4.54
C ASP A 38 6.48 -6.98 -3.22
N ILE A 39 5.52 -7.85 -2.89
CA ILE A 39 5.51 -8.69 -1.70
C ILE A 39 6.73 -9.62 -1.73
N MET A 40 7.27 -9.91 -2.92
CA MET A 40 8.51 -10.66 -3.11
C MET A 40 9.75 -9.90 -2.64
N ARG A 41 9.86 -8.58 -2.87
CA ARG A 41 10.98 -7.78 -2.33
C ARG A 41 11.03 -7.77 -0.81
N PHE A 42 9.88 -7.79 -0.15
CA PHE A 42 9.80 -7.85 1.32
C PHE A 42 9.85 -9.28 1.87
N HIS A 43 9.65 -10.30 1.03
CA HIS A 43 9.68 -11.71 1.46
C HIS A 43 11.06 -12.14 1.98
N GLY A 44 12.15 -11.57 1.43
CA GLY A 44 13.51 -11.78 1.94
C GLY A 44 13.79 -11.00 3.23
N ALA A 45 13.39 -9.73 3.27
CA ALA A 45 13.61 -8.85 4.43
C ALA A 45 12.81 -9.26 5.69
N LEU A 46 11.66 -9.91 5.50
CA LEU A 46 10.83 -10.44 6.58
C LEU A 46 11.25 -11.85 7.03
N LYS A 47 12.12 -12.54 6.29
CA LYS A 47 12.66 -13.85 6.68
C LYS A 47 13.73 -13.74 7.77
N ASP A 48 14.49 -12.65 7.78
CA ASP A 48 15.50 -12.34 8.80
C ASP A 48 14.91 -11.69 10.06
N LYS A 49 13.62 -11.37 10.07
CA LYS A 49 12.96 -10.85 11.25
C LYS A 49 12.42 -12.01 12.07
N ASP A 50 12.87 -12.12 13.31
CA ASP A 50 12.42 -13.14 14.27
C ASP A 50 10.96 -12.88 14.66
N TRP A 51 10.04 -13.44 13.87
CA TRP A 51 8.60 -13.36 14.08
C TRP A 51 8.17 -13.95 15.43
N THR A 52 9.01 -14.83 16.01
CA THR A 52 8.79 -15.43 17.32
C THR A 52 8.89 -14.38 18.42
N THR A 53 9.87 -13.46 18.33
CA THR A 53 10.02 -12.36 19.29
C THR A 53 8.88 -11.36 19.17
N ALA A 54 8.48 -11.00 17.95
CA ALA A 54 7.36 -10.09 17.71
C ALA A 54 6.03 -10.68 18.23
N ARG A 55 5.84 -11.99 18.08
CA ARG A 55 4.66 -12.70 18.59
C ARG A 55 4.62 -12.75 20.11
N ASN A 56 5.75 -12.97 20.77
CA ASN A 56 5.82 -13.00 22.23
C ASN A 56 5.58 -11.60 22.82
N ALA A 57 6.22 -10.56 22.26
CA ALA A 57 5.98 -9.19 22.70
C ALA A 57 4.51 -8.75 22.55
N MET A 58 3.84 -9.19 21.47
CA MET A 58 2.43 -8.90 21.25
C MET A 58 1.50 -9.68 22.19
N LYS A 59 1.90 -10.88 22.61
CA LYS A 59 1.18 -11.67 23.60
C LYS A 59 1.31 -11.03 24.98
N ASP A 60 2.51 -10.64 25.39
CA ASP A 60 2.77 -10.01 26.69
C ASP A 60 2.03 -8.67 26.81
N PHE A 61 1.98 -7.88 25.73
CA PHE A 61 1.22 -6.62 25.70
C PHE A 61 -0.29 -6.83 25.81
N ARG A 62 -0.82 -7.90 25.21
CA ARG A 62 -2.24 -8.25 25.34
C ARG A 62 -2.57 -8.71 26.76
N ASP A 63 -1.72 -9.54 27.33
CA ASP A 63 -1.89 -10.04 28.69
C ASP A 63 -1.77 -8.89 29.72
N GLU A 64 -0.93 -7.86 29.47
CA GLU A 64 -0.90 -6.62 30.26
C GLU A 64 -2.18 -5.78 30.13
N LEU A 65 -2.72 -5.63 28.92
CA LEU A 65 -3.97 -4.88 28.69
C LEU A 65 -5.20 -5.57 29.29
N ASP A 66 -5.25 -6.90 29.25
CA ASP A 66 -6.34 -7.68 29.85
C ASP A 66 -6.23 -7.75 31.40
N ALA A 67 -5.06 -7.42 31.97
CA ALA A 67 -4.82 -7.38 33.42
C ALA A 67 -5.06 -6.00 34.06
N LEU A 68 -5.45 -4.99 33.27
CA LEU A 68 -5.69 -3.59 33.65
C LEU A 68 -7.21 -3.30 33.72
#